data_AF-A0A495F929-F1
#
_entry.id   AF-A0A495F929-F1
#
_cell.length_a   1.000
_cell.length_b   1.000
_cell.length_c   1.000
_cell.angle_alpha   90.00
_cell.angle_beta   90.00
_cell.angle_gamma   90.00
#
_symmetry.space_group_name_H-M   'P 1'
#
loop_
_entity.id
_entity.type
_entity.pdbx_description
1 polymer ?
#
loop_
_entity_poly.entity_id
_entity_poly.type
_entity_poly.pdbx_seq_one_letter_code
_entity_poly.pdbx_strand_id
1 'polypeptide(L)' 'MTYQDCVLTAATAMLDRDIPVELLPLTITSHAAGLLGWEAERLGTPAWD' A
#
# COMPACT_ATOMS: atom_id res chain seq x y z
N MET A 1 1.42 9.02 -7.23
CA MET A 1 0.79 8.80 -5.90
C MET A 1 1.87 8.90 -4.83
N THR A 2 1.66 9.58 -3.69
CA THR A 2 2.68 9.63 -2.62
C THR A 2 2.64 8.38 -1.75
N TYR A 3 3.70 8.10 -0.97
CA TYR A 3 3.70 6.98 -0.02
C TYR A 3 2.55 7.05 0.99
N GLN A 4 2.24 8.25 1.50
CA GLN A 4 1.12 8.46 2.41
C GLN A 4 -0.23 8.13 1.76
N ASP A 5 -0.42 8.50 0.49
CA ASP A 5 -1.65 8.14 -0.25
C ASP A 5 -1.79 6.62 -0.36
N CYS A 6 -0.70 5.91 -0.68
CA CYS A 6 -0.70 4.46 -0.83
C CYS A 6 -1.01 3.74 0.49
N VAL A 7 -0.47 4.25 1.62
CA VAL A 7 -0.76 3.73 2.96
C VAL A 7 -2.21 3.98 3.35
N LEU A 8 -2.76 5.16 3.08
CA LEU A 8 -4.17 5.48 3.35
C LEU A 8 -5.12 4.62 2.52
N THR A 9 -4.85 4.45 1.23
CA THR A 9 -5.62 3.56 0.35
C THR A 9 -5.54 2.12 0.84
N ALA A 10 -4.34 1.62 1.18
CA ALA A 10 -4.16 0.28 1.71
C ALA A 10 -4.89 0.08 3.04
N ALA A 11 -4.76 1.01 3.98
CA ALA A 11 -5.45 0.96 5.27
C ALA A 11 -6.97 0.93 5.09
N THR A 12 -7.51 1.78 4.21
CA THR A 12 -8.94 1.83 3.91
C THR A 12 -9.44 0.51 3.33
N ALA A 13 -8.67 -0.10 2.41
CA ALA A 13 -9.02 -1.39 1.83
C ALA A 13 -8.96 -2.56 2.82
N MET A 14 -8.24 -2.42 3.94
CA MET A 14 -8.15 -3.43 5.00
C MET A 14 -9.25 -3.26 6.06
N LEU A 15 -9.97 -2.14 6.12
CA LEU A 15 -11.03 -1.92 7.12
C LEU A 15 -12.20 -2.89 6.96
N ASP A 16 -12.51 -3.29 5.71
CA ASP A 16 -13.59 -4.23 5.40
C ASP A 16 -13.14 -5.70 5.48
N ARG A 17 -11.87 -5.96 5.82
CA ARG A 17 -11.30 -7.30 5.85
C ARG A 17 -11.15 -7.78 7.29
N ASP A 18 -11.53 -9.03 7.52
CA ASP A 18 -11.39 -9.68 8.82
C ASP A 18 -9.94 -10.18 9.00
N ILE A 19 -9.04 -9.24 9.28
CA ILE A 19 -7.59 -9.48 9.42
C ILE A 19 -7.23 -9.44 10.90
N PRO A 20 -6.44 -10.41 11.41
CA PRO A 20 -5.89 -10.33 12.76
C PRO A 20 -5.15 -9.02 13.00
N VAL A 21 -5.42 -8.36 14.13
CA VAL A 21 -4.89 -7.01 14.42
C VAL A 21 -3.36 -6.98 14.45
N GLU A 22 -2.73 -8.11 14.79
CA GLU A 22 -1.28 -8.27 14.81
C GLU A 22 -0.67 -8.25 13.40
N LEU A 23 -1.45 -8.67 12.38
CA LEU A 23 -1.02 -8.73 10.98
C LEU A 23 -1.44 -7.50 10.17
N LEU A 24 -2.31 -6.66 10.72
CA LEU A 24 -2.82 -5.45 10.09
C LEU A 24 -1.69 -4.52 9.62
N PRO A 25 -0.67 -4.19 10.44
CA PRO A 25 0.44 -3.33 10.00
C PRO A 25 1.21 -3.90 8.82
N LEU A 26 1.54 -5.20 8.85
CA LEU A 26 2.27 -5.89 7.78
C LEU A 26 1.45 -5.95 6.48
N THR A 27 0.15 -6.15 6.61
CA THR A 27 -0.73 -6.26 5.44
C THR A 27 -0.92 -4.91 4.76
N ILE A 28 -1.08 -3.84 5.55
CA ILE A 28 -1.17 -2.46 5.03
C ILE A 28 0.14 -2.08 4.32
N THR A 29 1.30 -2.32 4.92
CA THR A 29 2.59 -1.96 4.30
C THR A 29 2.85 -2.77 3.03
N SER A 30 2.54 -4.07 3.02
CA SER A 30 2.68 -4.91 1.83
C SER A 30 1.77 -4.44 0.69
N HIS A 31 0.53 -4.07 1.00
CA HIS A 31 -0.41 -3.58 -0.01
C HIS A 31 -0.02 -2.18 -0.53
N ALA A 32 0.42 -1.28 0.35
CA ALA A 32 0.92 0.04 -0.03
C ALA A 32 2.16 -0.05 -0.92
N ALA A 33 3.09 -0.97 -0.64
CA ALA A 33 4.26 -1.21 -1.47
C ALA A 33 3.88 -1.73 -2.87
N GLY A 34 2.86 -2.59 -2.96
CA GLY A 34 2.32 -3.04 -4.24
C GLY A 34 1.70 -1.90 -5.07
N LEU A 35 0.94 -1.00 -4.41
CA LEU A 35 0.36 0.19 -5.06
C LEU A 35 1.43 1.15 -5.58
N LEU A 36 2.50 1.35 -4.81
CA LEU A 36 3.67 2.14 -5.22
C LEU A 36 4.41 1.51 -6.41
N GLY A 37 4.67 0.21 -6.35
CA GLY A 37 5.32 -0.52 -7.44
C GLY A 37 4.53 -0.42 -8.75
N TRP A 38 3.21 -0.60 -8.68
CA TRP A 38 2.34 -0.47 -9.85
C TRP A 38 2.34 0.95 -10.43
N GLU A 39 2.27 1.98 -9.58
CA GLU A 39 2.30 3.37 -10.01
C GLU A 39 3.67 3.76 -10.63
N ALA A 40 4.75 3.21 -10.08
CA ALA A 40 6.10 3.40 -10.58
C ALA A 40 6.33 2.74 -11.94
N GLU A 41 5.87 1.50 -12.12
CA GLU A 41 5.85 0.82 -13.42
C GLU A 41 5.03 1.60 -14.45
N ARG A 42 3.88 2.15 -14.05
CA ARG A 42 3.02 2.97 -14.91
C ARG A 42 3.69 4.28 -15.36
N LEU A 43 4.47 4.91 -14.48
CA LEU A 43 5.14 6.19 -14.73
C LEU A 43 6.55 6.03 -15.32
N GLY A 44 7.10 4.81 -15.37
CA GLY A 44 8.47 4.55 -15.82
C GLY A 44 9.54 5.13 -14.88
N THR A 45 9.18 5.36 -13.62
CA THR A 45 10.05 5.93 -12.58
C THR A 45 10.35 4.88 -11.51
N PRO A 46 11.48 4.94 -10.80
CA PRO A 46 11.75 4.01 -9.71
C PRO A 46 10.67 4.09 -8.63
N ALA A 47 10.26 2.94 -8.08
CA ALA A 47 9.20 2.87 -7.06
C ALA A 47 9.60 3.46 -5.70
N TRP A 48 10.88 3.71 -5.53
CA TRP A 48 11.50 4.26 -4.34
C TRP A 48 12.45 5.35 -4.83
N ASP A 49 12.04 6.61 -4.65
CA ASP A 49 12.90 7.79 -4.74
C ASP A 49 13.12 8.32 -3.31
#